data_AF-A0A5J4NAU7-F1
#
_entry.id   AF-A0A5J4NAU7-F1
#
_cell.length_a   1.000
_cell.length_b   1.000
_cell.length_c   1.000
_cell.angle_alpha   90.00
_cell.angle_beta   90.00
_cell.angle_gamma   90.00
#
_symmetry.space_group_name_H-M   'P 1'
#
loop_
_entity.id
_entity.type
_entity.pdbx_description
1 polymer ?
#
loop_
_entity_poly.entity_id
_entity_poly.type
_entity_poly.pdbx_seq_one_letter_code
_entity_poly.pdbx_strand_id
1 'polypeptide(L)'
;MDTQDHTRSSRSSSPSEPAPSSRMKNGLIARLEQHEESVYAADWSPVDPWYFASVSYDGNLLVNQVPEPVKLDILLQSREADEEEE
;
A
#
# COMPACT_ATOMS: atom_id res chain seq x y z
N MET A 1 -55.43 -25.17 9.83
CA MET A 1 -55.90 -24.10 10.73
C MET A 1 -54.71 -23.73 11.61
N ASP A 2 -53.65 -23.11 11.07
CA ASP A 2 -53.55 -21.70 10.61
C ASP A 2 -53.80 -20.76 11.80
N THR A 3 -52.90 -19.87 12.26
CA THR A 3 -51.94 -19.02 11.55
C THR A 3 -50.82 -18.56 12.50
N GLN A 4 -49.65 -18.26 11.93
CA GLN A 4 -48.53 -17.53 12.55
C GLN A 4 -48.96 -16.16 13.11
N ASP A 5 -48.27 -15.67 14.15
CA ASP A 5 -48.05 -14.22 14.26
C ASP A 5 -46.58 -13.95 14.61
N HIS A 6 -45.89 -13.40 13.61
CA HIS A 6 -44.54 -12.89 13.70
C HIS A 6 -44.62 -11.42 14.11
N THR A 7 -44.32 -11.12 15.37
CA THR A 7 -44.13 -9.72 15.80
C THR A 7 -42.80 -9.20 15.25
N ARG A 8 -42.96 -8.56 14.11
CA ARG A 8 -42.03 -7.73 13.36
C ARG A 8 -41.73 -6.44 14.13
N SER A 9 -40.47 -6.18 14.47
CA SER A 9 -39.85 -4.84 14.65
C SER A 9 -38.60 -4.97 15.52
N SER A 10 -37.41 -4.47 15.18
CA SER A 10 -36.97 -3.67 14.06
C SER A 10 -35.51 -4.01 13.87
N ARG A 11 -35.12 -4.45 12.67
CA ARG A 11 -33.72 -4.39 12.27
C ARG A 11 -33.39 -2.90 12.21
N SER A 12 -32.75 -2.36 13.27
CA SER A 12 -31.95 -1.16 13.09
C SER A 12 -30.76 -1.61 12.23
N SER A 13 -30.94 -1.55 10.91
CA SER A 13 -29.81 -1.49 10.01
C SER A 13 -29.15 -0.15 10.28
N SER A 14 -28.23 -0.14 11.24
CA SER A 14 -27.22 0.89 11.36
C SER A 14 -26.62 1.09 9.97
N PRO A 15 -26.43 2.34 9.50
CA PRO A 15 -25.70 2.57 8.27
C PRO A 15 -24.34 1.91 8.48
N SER A 16 -24.00 0.95 7.62
CA SER A 16 -22.63 0.45 7.56
C SER A 16 -21.75 1.65 7.23
N GLU A 17 -20.99 2.12 8.23
CA GLU A 17 -19.85 3.01 8.00
C GLU A 17 -19.06 2.42 6.83
N PRO A 18 -18.66 3.23 5.82
CA PRO A 18 -17.78 2.74 4.80
C PRO A 18 -16.56 2.15 5.50
N ALA A 19 -16.27 0.88 5.21
CA ALA A 19 -15.11 0.20 5.77
C ALA A 19 -13.89 1.13 5.59
N PRO A 20 -13.05 1.31 6.63
CA PRO A 20 -11.93 2.23 6.53
C PRO A 20 -11.13 1.84 5.30
N SER A 21 -10.95 2.81 4.38
CA SER A 21 -10.05 2.61 3.24
C SER A 21 -8.76 2.07 3.82
N SER A 22 -8.30 0.94 3.29
CA SER A 22 -7.12 0.27 3.83
C SER A 22 -5.90 1.08 3.43
N ARG A 23 -5.73 2.23 4.09
CA ARG A 23 -4.56 3.09 4.00
C ARG A 23 -3.35 2.19 4.15
N MET A 24 -2.41 2.25 3.20
CA MET A 24 -1.22 1.42 3.25
C MET A 24 -0.61 1.59 4.62
N LYS A 25 -0.43 0.46 5.32
CA LYS A 25 0.27 0.49 6.59
C LYS A 25 1.71 0.82 6.28
N ASN A 26 2.17 1.97 6.77
CA ASN A 26 3.59 2.32 6.75
C ASN A 26 4.37 1.14 7.35
N GLY A 27 5.24 0.53 6.55
CA GLY A 27 5.88 -0.72 6.91
C GLY A 27 6.97 -1.10 5.92
N LEU A 28 7.66 -2.21 6.21
CA LEU A 28 8.68 -2.75 5.33
C LEU A 28 8.03 -3.21 4.01
N ILE A 29 8.37 -2.55 2.91
CA ILE A 29 7.86 -2.86 1.57
C ILE A 29 8.58 -4.08 0.99
N ALA A 30 9.91 -4.08 1.05
CA ALA A 30 10.74 -5.13 0.49
C ALA A 30 12.08 -5.20 1.23
N ARG A 31 12.71 -6.37 1.20
CA ARG A 31 14.07 -6.62 1.68
C ARG A 31 14.91 -7.15 0.52
N LEU A 32 15.98 -6.44 0.20
CA LEU A 32 16.85 -6.77 -0.93
C LEU A 32 18.13 -7.39 -0.40
N GLU A 33 18.28 -8.71 -0.59
CA GLU A 33 19.42 -9.49 -0.08
C GLU A 33 20.35 -9.96 -1.21
N GLN A 34 20.27 -9.29 -2.37
CA GLN A 34 21.04 -9.68 -3.56
C GLN A 34 22.50 -9.25 -3.50
N HIS A 35 22.84 -8.29 -2.63
CA HIS A 35 24.23 -7.88 -2.43
C HIS A 35 24.92 -8.91 -1.54
N GLU A 36 26.01 -9.49 -2.05
CA GLU A 36 26.84 -10.46 -1.31
C GLU A 36 27.72 -9.77 -0.25
N GLU A 37 27.86 -8.44 -0.35
CA GLU A 37 28.66 -7.61 0.55
C GLU A 37 27.87 -6.39 1.06
N SER A 38 28.54 -5.54 1.85
CA SER A 38 27.96 -4.31 2.39
C SER A 38 27.70 -3.28 1.29
N VAL A 39 26.52 -2.65 1.33
CA VAL A 39 26.11 -1.56 0.43
C VAL A 39 26.66 -0.23 0.95
N TYR A 40 27.29 0.55 0.07
CA TYR A 40 27.91 1.85 0.44
C TYR A 40 27.14 3.05 -0.06
N ALA A 41 26.44 2.92 -1.19
CA ALA A 41 25.60 3.98 -1.71
C ALA A 41 24.35 3.42 -2.40
N ALA A 42 23.29 4.22 -2.38
CA ALA A 42 22.09 4.01 -3.16
C ALA A 42 21.58 5.37 -3.64
N ASP A 43 21.04 5.42 -4.85
CA ASP A 43 20.51 6.65 -5.43
C ASP A 43 19.27 6.37 -6.28
N TRP A 44 18.31 7.30 -6.24
CA TRP A 44 17.05 7.18 -6.98
C TRP A 44 17.22 7.67 -8.41
N SER A 45 16.50 7.06 -9.34
CA SER A 45 16.49 7.52 -10.72
C SER A 45 15.89 8.92 -10.81
N PRO A 46 16.56 9.88 -11.50
CA PRO A 46 16.05 11.24 -11.66
C PRO A 46 14.91 11.32 -12.68
N VAL A 47 14.67 10.25 -13.45
CA VAL A 47 13.67 10.21 -14.53
C VAL A 47 12.46 9.37 -14.15
N ASP A 48 12.66 8.30 -13.36
CA ASP A 48 11.59 7.38 -12.98
C ASP A 48 11.65 7.09 -11.47
N PRO A 49 10.65 7.54 -10.68
CA PRO A 49 10.65 7.38 -9.23
C PRO A 49 10.49 5.93 -8.76
N TRP A 50 10.22 4.98 -9.66
CA TRP A 50 10.05 3.57 -9.33
C TRP A 50 11.35 2.77 -9.37
N TYR A 51 12.47 3.41 -9.74
CA TYR A 51 13.78 2.77 -9.81
C TYR A 51 14.81 3.45 -8.93
N PHE A 52 15.69 2.63 -8.36
CA PHE A 52 16.90 3.11 -7.69
C PHE A 52 18.05 2.15 -7.92
N ALA A 53 19.27 2.67 -7.86
CA ALA A 53 20.49 1.89 -7.95
C ALA A 53 21.14 1.76 -6.58
N SER A 54 21.87 0.67 -6.36
CA SER A 54 22.63 0.42 -5.13
C SER A 54 23.96 -0.23 -5.49
N VAL A 55 25.04 0.18 -4.80
CA VAL A 55 26.41 -0.27 -5.08
C VAL A 55 27.06 -0.88 -3.84
N SER A 56 27.65 -2.05 -4.03
CA SER A 56 28.42 -2.80 -3.04
C SER A 56 29.93 -2.54 -3.13
N TYR A 57 30.67 -2.93 -2.10
CA TYR A 57 32.12 -2.72 -2.00
C TYR A 57 32.93 -3.41 -3.11
N ASP A 58 32.52 -4.62 -3.48
CA ASP A 58 33.03 -5.37 -4.63
C ASP A 58 32.80 -4.68 -6.00
N GLY A 59 32.04 -3.58 -6.02
CA GLY A 59 31.71 -2.83 -7.22
C GLY A 59 30.47 -3.34 -7.94
N ASN A 60 29.72 -4.30 -7.37
CA ASN A 60 28.47 -4.76 -7.93
C ASN A 60 27.39 -3.68 -7.82
N LEU A 61 26.82 -3.33 -8.98
CA LEU A 61 25.73 -2.37 -9.11
C LEU A 61 24.43 -3.13 -9.40
N LEU A 62 23.43 -2.94 -8.53
CA LEU A 62 22.09 -3.49 -8.73
C LEU A 62 21.08 -2.36 -8.93
N VAL A 63 20.30 -2.46 -10.00
CA VAL A 63 19.15 -1.59 -10.27
C VAL A 63 17.89 -2.29 -9.82
N ASN A 64 17.19 -1.68 -8.87
CA ASN A 64 16.01 -2.23 -8.22
C ASN A 64 14.77 -1.46 -8.66
N GLN A 65 13.64 -2.16 -8.74
CA GLN A 65 12.34 -1.61 -9.08
C GLN A 65 11.35 -1.81 -7.93
N VAL A 66 10.55 -0.78 -7.64
CA VAL A 66 9.45 -0.88 -6.69
C VAL A 66 8.38 -1.85 -7.23
N PRO A 67 7.89 -2.82 -6.43
CA PRO A 67 6.86 -3.76 -6.87
C PRO A 67 5.57 -3.06 -7.34
N GLU A 68 4.95 -3.58 -8.41
CA GLU A 68 3.71 -3.01 -8.96
C GLU A 68 2.55 -2.84 -7.97
N PRO A 69 2.26 -3.80 -7.06
CA PRO A 69 1.19 -3.62 -6.08
C PRO A 69 1.42 -2.40 -5.20
N VAL A 70 2.68 -2.16 -4.83
CA VAL A 70 3.08 -1.05 -3.97
C VAL A 70 2.90 0.28 -4.70
N LYS A 71 3.31 0.31 -5.97
CA LYS A 71 3.11 1.46 -6.84
C LYS A 71 1.64 1.83 -6.96
N LEU A 72 0.77 0.85 -7.16
CA LEU A 72 -0.66 1.08 -7.30
C LEU A 72 -1.28 1.64 -6.02
N ASP A 73 -1.00 1.06 -4.84
CA ASP A 73 -1.66 1.59 -3.64
C ASP A 73 -1.13 2.97 -3.25
N ILE A 74 0.15 3.31 -3.52
CA ILE A 74 0.67 4.69 -3.34
C ILE A 74 -0.10 5.68 -4.22
N LEU A 75 -0.30 5.35 -5.49
CA LEU A 75 -0.98 6.23 -6.44
C LEU A 75 -2.46 6.41 -6.08
N LEU A 76 -3.14 5.36 -5.64
CA LEU A 76 -4.56 5.41 -5.31
C LEU A 76 -4.82 6.16 -4.00
N GLN A 77 -3.93 6.05 -3.00
CA GLN A 77 -4.06 6.77 -1.73
C GLN A 77 -3.75 8.26 -1.84
N SER A 78 -2.92 8.66 -2.80
CA SER A 78 -2.64 10.09 -3.02
C SER A 78 -3.86 10.90 -3.44
N ARG A 79 -4.93 10.25 -3.95
CA ARG A 79 -6.16 10.93 -4.39
C ARG A 79 -7.19 11.14 -3.28
N GLU A 80 -7.16 10.33 -2.22
CA GLU A 80 -8.12 10.44 -1.10
C GLU A 80 -7.72 11.52 -0.09
N ALA A 81 -6.45 11.92 -0.06
CA ALA A 81 -5.94 12.91 0.91
C ALA A 81 -6.34 14.36 0.60
N ASP A 82 -6.72 14.67 -0.65
CA ASP A 82 -7.09 16.02 -1.09
C ASP A 82 -8.60 16.31 -0.90
N GLU A 83 -9.42 15.29 -0.60
CA GLU A 83 -10.88 15.42 -0.46
C GLU A 83 -11.34 15.62 1.00
N GLU A 84 -10.45 15.54 2.00
CA GLU A 84 -10.76 15.73 3.43
C GLU A 84 -10.53 17.17 3.95
N GLU A 85 -10.20 18.14 3.07
CA GLU A 85 -9.94 19.55 3.43
C GLU A 85 -11.13 20.53 3.19
N GLU A 86 -12.38 20.07 3.05
CA GLU A 86 -13.59 20.93 3.03
C GLU A 86 -14.53 20.75 4.24
#